data_AF-A0A916TYF9-F1
#
_entry.id   AF-A0A916TYF9-F1
#
_cell.length_a   1.000
_cell.length_b   1.000
_cell.length_c   1.000
_cell.angle_alpha   90.00
_cell.angle_beta   90.00
_cell.angle_gamma   90.00
#
_symmetry.space_group_name_H-M   'P 1'
#
loop_
_entity.id
_entity.type
_entity.pdbx_description
1 polymer ?
#
loop_
_entity_poly.entity_id
_entity_poly.type
_entity_poly.pdbx_seq_one_letter_code
_entity_poly.pdbx_strand_id
1 'polypeptide(L)'
;MADGDMIIPKQLRWIITVTVVLAWLSSYYFTITVFAWGAGTYTWLYLILYPLLLVASILIIANVRLGYILSVISALSYSFLLTSQVGEYYLYKSGSPILLLVIVLPYILFLILIPLCVLLLTVNVKTKRIIVYCSISVTLSFPIYSIVERYNRDYSESLFADIELKKDGTMLINCKPGLADSRSFVIKSDSQELYKAVKMHGELYQGSYFVKDLEVTKHFNFRHFESLSIKQVNKYELKSTLTWNKGELRGDSSFLLP
;
A
#
# COMPACT_ATOMS: atom_id res chain seq x y z
N MET A 1 -43.84 -8.11 14.12
CA MET A 1 -42.63 -7.39 14.56
C MET A 1 -42.58 -6.14 13.69
N ALA A 2 -43.08 -5.02 14.22
CA ALA A 2 -43.45 -3.87 13.42
C ALA A 2 -42.21 -3.20 12.81
N ASP A 3 -42.21 -3.06 11.48
CA ASP A 3 -41.45 -2.04 10.77
C ASP A 3 -41.90 -0.68 11.32
N GLY A 4 -41.20 -0.22 12.36
CA GLY A 4 -41.29 1.16 12.78
C GLY A 4 -40.64 1.99 11.68
N ASP A 5 -41.47 2.63 10.86
CA ASP A 5 -41.04 3.54 9.81
C ASP A 5 -39.93 4.45 10.36
N MET A 6 -38.73 4.25 9.81
CA MET A 6 -37.59 5.06 10.17
C MET A 6 -37.90 6.48 9.66
N ILE A 7 -38.18 7.42 10.57
CA ILE A 7 -38.34 8.84 10.23
C ILE A 7 -36.94 9.36 9.86
N ILE A 8 -36.58 9.16 8.61
CA ILE A 8 -35.26 9.50 8.06
C ILE A 8 -35.27 10.98 7.67
N PRO A 9 -34.33 11.80 8.18
CA PRO A 9 -34.15 13.16 7.69
C PRO A 9 -33.83 13.13 6.20
N LYS A 10 -34.74 13.67 5.37
CA LYS A 10 -34.64 13.63 3.89
C LYS A 10 -33.29 14.12 3.39
N GLN A 11 -32.72 15.14 4.03
CA GLN A 11 -31.40 15.71 3.71
C GLN A 11 -30.25 14.72 3.96
N LEU A 12 -30.23 14.03 5.12
CA LEU A 12 -29.17 13.07 5.45
C LEU A 12 -29.16 11.90 4.49
N ARG A 13 -30.35 11.41 4.10
CA ARG A 13 -30.47 10.35 3.08
C ARG A 13 -29.89 10.77 1.74
N TRP A 14 -30.17 11.98 1.29
CA TRP A 14 -29.64 12.51 0.04
C TRP A 14 -28.11 12.58 0.07
N ILE A 15 -27.53 13.08 1.16
CA ILE A 15 -26.07 13.13 1.35
C ILE A 15 -25.49 11.72 1.25
N ILE A 16 -26.05 10.74 1.97
CA ILE A 16 -25.57 9.35 1.91
C ILE A 16 -25.68 8.79 0.49
N THR A 17 -26.82 9.00 -0.18
CA THR A 17 -27.04 8.48 -1.54
C THR A 17 -25.99 9.02 -2.51
N VAL A 18 -25.73 10.33 -2.48
CA VAL A 18 -24.70 10.97 -3.31
C VAL A 18 -23.32 10.41 -2.96
N THR A 19 -22.97 10.32 -1.67
CA THR A 19 -21.66 9.79 -1.23
C THR A 19 -21.45 8.34 -1.68
N VAL A 20 -22.44 7.46 -1.54
CA VAL A 20 -22.33 6.05 -1.97
C VAL A 20 -22.17 5.95 -3.49
N VAL A 21 -22.95 6.71 -4.26
CA VAL A 21 -22.85 6.71 -5.73
C VAL A 21 -21.48 7.22 -6.17
N LEU A 22 -20.97 8.29 -5.56
CA LEU A 22 -19.63 8.80 -5.85
C LEU A 22 -18.54 7.79 -5.46
N ALA A 23 -18.68 7.11 -4.33
CA ALA A 23 -17.74 6.06 -3.90
C ALA A 23 -17.74 4.88 -4.88
N TRP A 24 -18.92 4.50 -5.39
CA TRP A 24 -19.07 3.47 -6.41
C TRP A 24 -18.45 3.87 -7.74
N LEU A 25 -18.70 5.08 -8.24
CA LEU A 25 -18.11 5.55 -9.50
C LEU A 25 -16.59 5.68 -9.39
N SER A 26 -16.09 6.26 -8.30
CA SER A 26 -14.64 6.44 -8.10
C SER A 26 -13.91 5.11 -7.89
N SER A 27 -14.56 4.09 -7.33
CA SER A 27 -13.93 2.78 -7.13
C SER A 27 -13.74 1.95 -8.40
N TYR A 28 -14.42 2.30 -9.49
CA TYR A 28 -14.33 1.59 -10.77
C TYR A 28 -12.88 1.42 -11.26
N TYR A 29 -12.08 2.49 -11.20
CA TYR A 29 -10.72 2.51 -11.73
C TYR A 29 -9.81 1.50 -11.04
N PHE A 30 -9.78 1.50 -9.70
CA PHE A 30 -8.94 0.54 -8.99
C PHE A 30 -9.52 -0.88 -9.08
N THR A 31 -10.85 -1.06 -9.09
CA THR A 31 -11.45 -2.39 -9.23
C THR A 31 -11.10 -3.03 -10.58
N ILE A 32 -11.17 -2.30 -11.68
CA ILE A 32 -10.77 -2.83 -12.99
C ILE A 32 -9.27 -3.10 -13.06
N THR A 33 -8.46 -2.23 -12.46
CA THR A 33 -7.01 -2.45 -12.42
C THR A 33 -6.70 -3.76 -11.68
N VAL A 34 -7.35 -3.99 -10.53
CA VAL A 34 -7.24 -5.23 -9.76
C VAL A 34 -7.77 -6.43 -10.55
N PHE A 35 -8.84 -6.28 -11.32
CA PHE A 35 -9.37 -7.34 -12.18
C PHE A 35 -8.40 -7.71 -13.31
N ALA A 36 -7.78 -6.72 -13.95
CA ALA A 36 -6.89 -6.93 -15.09
C ALA A 36 -5.52 -7.48 -14.68
N TRP A 37 -4.96 -7.01 -13.56
CA TRP A 37 -3.57 -7.28 -13.17
C TRP A 37 -3.44 -8.11 -11.89
N GLY A 38 -4.53 -8.35 -11.18
CA GLY A 38 -4.52 -8.96 -9.86
C GLY A 38 -4.03 -8.00 -8.77
N ALA A 39 -4.46 -8.24 -7.53
CA ALA A 39 -3.92 -7.60 -6.32
C ALA A 39 -3.57 -8.67 -5.27
N GLY A 40 -2.88 -9.72 -5.72
CA GLY A 40 -2.49 -10.84 -4.88
C GLY A 40 -3.68 -11.51 -4.20
N THR A 41 -3.56 -11.74 -2.90
CA THR A 41 -4.53 -12.48 -2.07
C THR A 41 -5.87 -11.79 -1.87
N TYR A 42 -5.99 -10.48 -2.13
CA TYR A 42 -7.21 -9.71 -1.89
C TYR A 42 -8.03 -9.42 -3.15
N THR A 43 -7.59 -9.89 -4.32
CA THR A 43 -8.26 -9.67 -5.61
C THR A 43 -9.77 -9.98 -5.54
N TRP A 44 -10.14 -11.11 -4.93
CA TRP A 44 -11.53 -11.53 -4.80
C TRP A 44 -12.40 -10.56 -3.97
N LEU A 45 -11.83 -9.89 -2.97
CA LEU A 45 -12.57 -8.89 -2.18
C LEU A 45 -12.97 -7.70 -3.03
N TYR A 46 -12.06 -7.17 -3.86
CA TYR A 46 -12.37 -6.06 -4.77
C TYR A 46 -13.49 -6.42 -5.75
N LEU A 47 -13.50 -7.67 -6.25
CA LEU A 47 -14.51 -8.15 -7.19
C LEU A 47 -15.89 -8.35 -6.56
N ILE A 48 -15.96 -8.69 -5.28
CA ILE A 48 -17.23 -8.84 -4.55
C ILE A 48 -17.75 -7.48 -4.05
N LEU A 49 -16.87 -6.64 -3.53
CA LEU A 49 -17.25 -5.39 -2.90
C LEU A 49 -17.82 -4.37 -3.90
N TYR A 50 -17.35 -4.38 -5.15
CA TYR A 50 -17.83 -3.46 -6.18
C TYR A 50 -19.31 -3.66 -6.55
N PRO A 51 -19.77 -4.87 -6.95
CA PRO A 51 -21.20 -5.12 -7.16
C PRO A 51 -22.01 -5.00 -5.87
N LEU A 52 -21.44 -5.32 -4.70
CA LEU A 52 -22.11 -5.13 -3.42
C LEU A 52 -22.44 -3.65 -3.16
N LEU A 53 -21.52 -2.75 -3.50
CA LEU A 53 -21.71 -1.30 -3.37
C LEU A 53 -22.78 -0.77 -4.35
N LEU A 54 -22.86 -1.34 -5.55
CA LEU A 54 -23.95 -1.05 -6.49
C LEU A 54 -25.31 -1.49 -5.92
N VAL A 55 -25.41 -2.71 -5.40
CA VAL A 55 -26.63 -3.22 -4.74
C VAL A 55 -26.99 -2.34 -3.54
N ALA A 56 -26.02 -1.96 -2.72
CA ALA A 56 -26.22 -1.06 -1.59
C ALA A 56 -26.77 0.31 -2.03
N SER A 57 -26.25 0.86 -3.14
CA SER A 57 -26.74 2.11 -3.73
C SER A 57 -28.21 2.03 -4.12
N ILE A 58 -28.60 0.96 -4.83
CA ILE A 58 -29.98 0.73 -5.27
C ILE A 58 -30.91 0.59 -4.05
N LEU A 59 -30.49 -0.18 -3.03
CA LEU A 59 -31.26 -0.37 -1.81
C LEU A 59 -31.44 0.94 -1.03
N ILE A 60 -30.43 1.83 -0.99
CA ILE A 60 -30.55 3.14 -0.35
C ILE A 60 -31.55 4.04 -1.10
N ILE A 61 -31.52 4.04 -2.43
CA ILE A 61 -32.48 4.77 -3.27
C ILE A 61 -33.91 4.26 -3.00
N ALA A 62 -34.07 2.94 -2.89
CA ALA A 62 -35.33 2.29 -2.53
C ALA A 62 -35.70 2.43 -1.03
N ASN A 63 -34.90 3.18 -0.26
CA ASN A 63 -35.11 3.43 1.17
C ASN A 63 -35.11 2.17 2.05
N VAL A 64 -34.36 1.15 1.64
CA VAL A 64 -34.25 -0.13 2.36
C VAL A 64 -33.10 -0.08 3.37
N ARG A 65 -33.38 -0.40 4.63
CA ARG A 65 -32.41 -0.35 5.74
C ARG A 65 -31.14 -1.16 5.46
N LEU A 66 -31.28 -2.30 4.79
CA LEU A 66 -30.17 -3.17 4.41
C LEU A 66 -29.11 -2.45 3.56
N GLY A 67 -29.51 -1.48 2.72
CA GLY A 67 -28.57 -0.72 1.88
C GLY A 67 -27.55 0.07 2.69
N TYR A 68 -27.96 0.67 3.81
CA TYR A 68 -27.04 1.40 4.71
C TYR A 68 -26.09 0.45 5.45
N ILE A 69 -26.57 -0.74 5.84
CA ILE A 69 -25.74 -1.76 6.51
C ILE A 69 -24.67 -2.26 5.54
N LEU A 70 -25.06 -2.62 4.32
CA LEU A 70 -24.13 -3.04 3.28
C LEU A 70 -23.11 -1.94 2.96
N SER A 71 -23.54 -0.67 2.91
CA SER A 71 -22.65 0.46 2.69
C SER A 71 -21.59 0.61 3.79
N VAL A 72 -21.94 0.40 5.07
CA VAL A 72 -20.96 0.42 6.17
C VAL A 72 -19.96 -0.72 6.03
N ILE A 73 -20.43 -1.93 5.74
CA ILE A 73 -19.56 -3.10 5.56
C ILE A 73 -18.60 -2.86 4.39
N SER A 74 -19.12 -2.46 3.23
CA SER A 74 -18.30 -2.17 2.05
C SER A 74 -17.31 -1.04 2.31
N ALA A 75 -17.73 0.03 2.98
CA ALA A 75 -16.85 1.16 3.29
C ALA A 75 -15.73 0.78 4.25
N LEU A 76 -16.00 -0.03 5.27
CA LEU A 76 -14.97 -0.56 6.18
C LEU A 76 -13.98 -1.45 5.44
N SER A 77 -14.48 -2.37 4.60
CA SER A 77 -13.63 -3.25 3.82
C SER A 77 -12.74 -2.49 2.83
N TYR A 78 -13.29 -1.52 2.09
CA TYR A 78 -12.49 -0.69 1.20
C TYR A 78 -11.51 0.22 1.93
N SER A 79 -11.92 0.78 3.07
CA SER A 79 -11.01 1.57 3.92
C SER A 79 -9.81 0.72 4.32
N PHE A 80 -10.03 -0.52 4.80
CA PHE A 80 -8.94 -1.45 5.11
C PHE A 80 -8.07 -1.75 3.89
N LEU A 81 -8.69 -2.13 2.77
CA LEU A 81 -7.97 -2.54 1.55
C LEU A 81 -7.12 -1.45 0.92
N LEU A 82 -7.55 -0.18 1.00
CA LEU A 82 -6.88 0.97 0.40
C LEU A 82 -5.89 1.66 1.36
N THR A 83 -5.90 1.34 2.65
CA THR A 83 -5.11 2.03 3.68
C THR A 83 -3.61 2.02 3.35
N SER A 84 -3.08 0.89 2.88
CA SER A 84 -1.66 0.79 2.53
C SER A 84 -1.30 1.68 1.33
N GLN A 85 -2.10 1.63 0.27
CA GLN A 85 -1.88 2.39 -0.97
C GLN A 85 -2.00 3.89 -0.74
N VAL A 86 -2.94 4.30 0.12
CA VAL A 86 -3.10 5.70 0.54
C VAL A 86 -1.88 6.18 1.33
N GLY A 87 -1.35 5.36 2.24
CA GLY A 87 -0.12 5.69 2.97
C GLY A 87 1.07 5.86 2.04
N GLU A 88 1.24 4.95 1.08
CA GLU A 88 2.29 5.03 0.05
C GLU A 88 2.14 6.29 -0.81
N TYR A 89 0.92 6.62 -1.22
CA TYR A 89 0.63 7.86 -1.95
C TYR A 89 1.06 9.08 -1.16
N TYR A 90 0.63 9.21 0.10
CA TYR A 90 0.96 10.39 0.90
C TYR A 90 2.45 10.53 1.18
N LEU A 91 3.18 9.43 1.35
CA LEU A 91 4.61 9.49 1.65
C LEU A 91 5.49 9.69 0.42
N TYR A 92 5.19 9.01 -0.68
CA TYR A 92 6.13 8.90 -1.80
C TYR A 92 5.56 9.48 -3.11
N LYS A 93 4.25 9.40 -3.33
CA LYS A 93 3.63 9.68 -4.65
C LYS A 93 2.65 10.86 -4.65
N SER A 94 2.75 11.74 -3.65
CA SER A 94 1.83 12.86 -3.42
C SER A 94 1.84 13.94 -4.53
N GLY A 95 2.87 13.94 -5.37
CA GLY A 95 2.94 14.79 -6.57
C GLY A 95 2.08 14.32 -7.73
N SER A 96 1.43 13.15 -7.66
CA SER A 96 0.60 12.60 -8.74
C SER A 96 -0.89 12.94 -8.55
N PRO A 97 -1.45 13.93 -9.28
CA PRO A 97 -2.86 14.30 -9.14
C PRO A 97 -3.81 13.17 -9.59
N ILE A 98 -3.34 12.27 -10.46
CA ILE A 98 -4.12 11.13 -10.93
C ILE A 98 -4.33 10.12 -9.80
N LEU A 99 -3.29 9.81 -9.02
CA LEU A 99 -3.40 8.89 -7.89
C LEU A 99 -4.27 9.46 -6.76
N LEU A 100 -4.33 10.79 -6.61
CA LEU A 100 -5.28 11.44 -5.71
C LEU A 100 -6.72 11.06 -6.08
N LEU A 101 -7.08 11.17 -7.36
CA LEU A 101 -8.44 10.88 -7.83
C LEU A 101 -8.76 9.39 -7.79
N VAL A 102 -7.80 8.53 -8.09
CA VAL A 102 -8.02 7.09 -8.22
C VAL A 102 -8.00 6.36 -6.87
N ILE A 103 -7.21 6.85 -5.90
CA ILE A 103 -6.99 6.14 -4.61
C ILE A 103 -7.51 6.96 -3.44
N VAL A 104 -7.11 8.24 -3.34
CA VAL A 104 -7.41 9.06 -2.15
C VAL A 104 -8.87 9.49 -2.11
N LEU A 105 -9.44 9.92 -3.23
CA LEU A 105 -10.84 10.32 -3.32
C LEU A 105 -11.80 9.18 -2.89
N PRO A 106 -11.75 7.97 -3.48
CA PRO A 106 -12.63 6.89 -3.02
C PRO A 106 -12.39 6.54 -1.55
N TYR A 107 -11.15 6.53 -1.09
CA TYR A 107 -10.83 6.30 0.31
C TYR A 107 -11.51 7.29 1.25
N ILE A 108 -11.43 8.59 0.97
CA ILE A 108 -12.11 9.63 1.76
C ILE A 108 -13.63 9.43 1.74
N LEU A 109 -14.20 9.10 0.58
CA LEU A 109 -15.64 8.84 0.46
C LEU A 109 -16.08 7.65 1.32
N PHE A 110 -15.30 6.56 1.35
CA PHE A 110 -15.57 5.41 2.23
C PHE A 110 -15.46 5.78 3.71
N LEU A 111 -14.44 6.54 4.09
CA LEU A 111 -14.29 7.02 5.46
C LEU A 111 -15.48 7.89 5.89
N ILE A 112 -15.96 8.80 5.04
CA ILE A 112 -17.13 9.64 5.32
C ILE A 112 -18.41 8.80 5.39
N LEU A 113 -18.52 7.76 4.57
CA LEU A 113 -19.73 6.94 4.47
C LEU A 113 -20.02 6.15 5.76
N ILE A 114 -18.98 5.71 6.47
CA ILE A 114 -19.12 4.95 7.73
C ILE A 114 -19.95 5.72 8.78
N PRO A 115 -19.51 6.91 9.27
CA PRO A 115 -20.23 7.64 10.29
C PRO A 115 -21.58 8.17 9.79
N LEU A 116 -21.72 8.51 8.50
CA LEU A 116 -23.00 8.95 7.94
C LEU A 116 -24.07 7.85 7.99
N CYS A 117 -23.73 6.63 7.53
CA CYS A 117 -24.64 5.51 7.58
C CYS A 117 -24.95 5.09 9.02
N VAL A 118 -23.95 5.11 9.92
CA VAL A 118 -24.15 4.82 11.35
C VAL A 118 -25.08 5.85 12.01
N LEU A 119 -24.92 7.14 11.70
CA LEU A 119 -25.80 8.20 12.20
C LEU A 119 -27.25 7.94 11.79
N LEU A 120 -27.49 7.58 10.52
CA LEU A 120 -28.83 7.27 10.03
C LEU A 120 -29.41 5.99 10.68
N LEU A 121 -28.60 4.93 10.77
CA LEU A 121 -29.02 3.64 11.35
C LEU A 121 -29.36 3.73 12.85
N THR A 122 -28.88 4.78 13.54
CA THR A 122 -29.02 4.94 15.00
C THR A 122 -29.92 6.10 15.42
N VAL A 123 -30.63 6.77 14.51
CA VAL A 123 -31.46 7.97 14.82
C VAL A 123 -32.41 7.77 16.01
N ASN A 124 -33.01 6.57 16.12
CA ASN A 124 -33.99 6.21 17.14
C ASN A 124 -33.40 5.47 18.36
N VAL A 125 -32.07 5.36 18.45
CA VAL A 125 -31.38 4.62 19.52
C VAL A 125 -30.97 5.58 20.63
N LYS A 126 -31.25 5.23 21.90
CA LYS A 126 -30.90 6.07 23.07
C LYS A 126 -29.41 6.38 23.15
N THR A 127 -28.56 5.43 22.77
CA THR A 127 -27.09 5.53 22.80
C THR A 127 -26.48 6.08 21.51
N LYS A 128 -27.26 6.67 20.60
CA LYS A 128 -26.79 7.13 19.27
C LYS A 128 -25.52 7.97 19.29
N ARG A 129 -25.37 8.88 20.27
CA ARG A 129 -24.19 9.74 20.39
C ARG A 129 -22.91 8.92 20.55
N ILE A 130 -22.93 7.92 21.43
CA ILE A 130 -21.79 7.05 21.69
C ILE A 130 -21.44 6.26 20.43
N ILE A 131 -22.44 5.66 19.78
CA ILE A 131 -22.22 4.83 18.57
C ILE A 131 -21.64 5.68 17.43
N VAL A 132 -22.16 6.90 17.22
CA VAL A 132 -21.63 7.82 16.21
C VAL A 132 -20.19 8.23 16.54
N TYR A 133 -19.88 8.59 17.79
CA TYR A 133 -18.50 8.91 18.17
C TYR A 133 -17.55 7.72 17.99
N CYS A 134 -17.96 6.51 18.35
CA CYS A 134 -17.19 5.30 18.07
C CYS A 134 -16.92 5.13 16.57
N SER A 135 -17.91 5.34 15.71
CA SER A 135 -17.73 5.24 14.26
C SER A 135 -16.75 6.28 13.71
N ILE A 136 -16.77 7.50 14.24
CA ILE A 136 -15.81 8.56 13.88
C ILE A 136 -14.40 8.17 14.35
N SER A 137 -14.24 7.68 15.58
CA SER A 137 -12.94 7.23 16.09
C SER A 137 -12.36 6.07 15.28
N VAL A 138 -13.18 5.09 14.89
CA VAL A 138 -12.78 3.99 13.99
C VAL A 138 -12.37 4.53 12.61
N THR A 139 -13.12 5.50 12.08
CA THR A 139 -12.80 6.10 10.79
C THR A 139 -11.45 6.84 10.82
N LEU A 140 -11.16 7.56 11.91
CA LEU A 140 -9.90 8.27 12.10
C LEU A 140 -8.71 7.35 12.35
N SER A 141 -8.93 6.12 12.84
CA SER A 141 -7.82 5.19 13.07
C SER A 141 -7.20 4.68 11.77
N PHE A 142 -7.96 4.58 10.67
CA PHE A 142 -7.43 4.15 9.36
C PHE A 142 -6.32 5.06 8.81
N PRO A 143 -6.51 6.39 8.65
CA PRO A 143 -5.45 7.26 8.15
C PRO A 143 -4.26 7.33 9.13
N ILE A 144 -4.52 7.31 10.45
CA ILE A 144 -3.46 7.25 11.47
C ILE A 144 -2.63 5.98 11.30
N TYR A 145 -3.29 4.82 11.17
CA TYR A 145 -2.63 3.54 10.97
C TYR A 145 -1.82 3.53 9.66
N SER A 146 -2.36 4.06 8.56
CA SER A 146 -1.65 4.19 7.27
C SER A 146 -0.28 4.86 7.42
N ILE A 147 -0.21 5.91 8.26
CA ILE A 147 1.00 6.68 8.55
C ILE A 147 1.91 5.91 9.52
N VAL A 148 1.36 5.40 10.62
CA VAL A 148 2.11 4.70 11.69
C VAL A 148 2.74 3.40 11.19
N GLU A 149 2.03 2.64 10.35
CA GLU A 149 2.55 1.41 9.73
C GLU A 149 3.81 1.65 8.89
N ARG A 150 4.05 2.90 8.45
CA ARG A 150 5.22 3.31 7.66
C ARG A 150 6.30 4.01 8.49
N TYR A 151 6.11 4.14 9.79
CA TYR A 151 7.11 4.77 10.65
C TYR A 151 8.43 4.01 10.65
N ASN A 152 8.39 2.67 10.68
CA ASN A 152 9.55 1.82 10.56
C ASN A 152 9.18 0.59 9.73
N ARG A 153 9.41 0.68 8.41
CA ARG A 153 9.00 -0.37 7.47
C ARG A 153 10.14 -0.77 6.55
N ASP A 154 10.24 -2.07 6.39
CA ASP A 154 11.19 -2.71 5.51
C ASP A 154 10.53 -3.01 4.17
N TYR A 155 11.23 -2.70 3.08
CA TYR A 155 10.79 -2.97 1.72
C TYR A 155 11.81 -3.88 1.04
N SER A 156 11.40 -5.10 0.69
CA SER A 156 12.22 -6.03 -0.06
C SER A 156 12.04 -5.84 -1.56
N GLU A 157 13.14 -5.85 -2.30
CA GLU A 157 13.14 -5.88 -3.76
C GLU A 157 14.34 -6.65 -4.30
N SER A 158 14.26 -7.05 -5.57
CA SER A 158 15.40 -7.64 -6.29
C SER A 158 16.08 -6.55 -7.11
N LEU A 159 17.40 -6.44 -6.99
CA LEU A 159 18.23 -5.53 -7.78
C LEU A 159 19.19 -6.30 -8.68
N PHE A 160 19.57 -5.68 -9.78
CA PHE A 160 20.70 -6.13 -10.58
C PHE A 160 22.00 -5.57 -10.00
N ALA A 161 23.04 -6.39 -9.89
CA ALA A 161 24.34 -5.95 -9.41
C ALA A 161 25.49 -6.39 -10.31
N ASP A 162 26.40 -5.47 -10.56
CA ASP A 162 27.69 -5.70 -11.22
C ASP A 162 28.80 -5.60 -10.15
N ILE A 163 29.55 -6.69 -9.97
CA ILE A 163 30.45 -6.87 -8.82
C ILE A 163 31.88 -7.06 -9.31
N GLU A 164 32.72 -6.07 -9.01
CA GLU A 164 34.16 -6.14 -9.23
C GLU A 164 34.86 -6.67 -7.98
N LEU A 165 35.60 -7.77 -8.14
CA LEU A 165 36.41 -8.36 -7.08
C LEU A 165 37.84 -7.80 -7.16
N LYS A 166 38.26 -7.04 -6.14
CA LYS A 166 39.63 -6.53 -6.06
C LYS A 166 40.58 -7.55 -5.48
N LYS A 167 41.87 -7.39 -5.80
CA LYS A 167 42.96 -8.28 -5.35
C LYS A 167 43.20 -8.23 -3.84
N ASP A 168 42.79 -7.14 -3.18
CA ASP A 168 42.86 -6.96 -1.72
C ASP A 168 41.70 -7.66 -0.97
N GLY A 169 40.81 -8.34 -1.69
CA GLY A 169 39.65 -9.03 -1.12
C GLY A 169 38.43 -8.11 -0.94
N THR A 170 38.53 -6.82 -1.28
CA THR A 170 37.36 -5.92 -1.28
C THR A 170 36.54 -6.08 -2.55
N MET A 171 35.24 -5.85 -2.42
CA MET A 171 34.26 -5.89 -3.50
C MET A 171 33.68 -4.51 -3.72
N LEU A 172 33.60 -4.10 -4.98
CA LEU A 172 32.77 -2.98 -5.42
C LEU A 172 31.51 -3.55 -6.05
N ILE A 173 30.37 -3.25 -5.45
CA ILE A 173 29.06 -3.74 -5.90
C ILE A 173 28.31 -2.53 -6.45
N ASN A 174 28.08 -2.52 -7.75
CA ASN A 174 27.34 -1.49 -8.46
C ASN A 174 25.89 -1.98 -8.66
N CYS A 175 24.98 -1.47 -7.84
CA CYS A 175 23.57 -1.85 -7.82
C CYS A 175 22.75 -0.98 -8.77
N LYS A 176 21.85 -1.61 -9.53
CA LYS A 176 20.95 -0.99 -10.51
C LYS A 176 19.53 -1.55 -10.36
N PRO A 177 18.48 -0.77 -10.66
CA PRO A 177 17.10 -1.25 -10.59
C PRO A 177 16.74 -2.24 -11.71
N GLY A 178 17.47 -2.23 -12.84
CA GLY A 178 17.25 -3.18 -13.92
C GLY A 178 17.96 -2.80 -15.23
N LEU A 179 17.63 -3.54 -16.29
CA LEU A 179 18.14 -3.27 -17.64
C LEU A 179 17.54 -1.96 -18.17
N ALA A 180 18.37 -1.15 -18.83
CA ALA A 180 18.03 0.15 -19.42
C ALA A 180 17.78 1.34 -18.46
N ASP A 181 17.94 1.16 -17.14
CA ASP A 181 18.01 2.28 -16.20
C ASP A 181 19.48 2.68 -15.96
N SER A 182 19.77 3.98 -16.10
CA SER A 182 21.12 4.52 -15.91
C SER A 182 21.45 4.82 -14.46
N ARG A 183 20.46 4.86 -13.57
CA ARG A 183 20.66 5.15 -12.15
C ARG A 183 21.34 3.96 -11.48
N SER A 184 22.37 4.26 -10.70
CA SER A 184 23.08 3.25 -9.94
C SER A 184 23.73 3.84 -8.70
N PHE A 185 23.98 2.98 -7.73
CA PHE A 185 24.80 3.31 -6.57
C PHE A 185 25.82 2.20 -6.33
N VAL A 186 26.93 2.58 -5.72
CA VAL A 186 28.03 1.69 -5.42
C VAL A 186 28.15 1.51 -3.91
N ILE A 187 28.25 0.26 -3.46
CA ILE A 187 28.63 -0.12 -2.10
C ILE A 187 29.97 -0.85 -2.11
N LYS A 188 30.71 -0.69 -1.01
CA LYS A 188 31.96 -1.41 -0.76
C LYS A 188 31.69 -2.47 0.28
N SER A 189 32.21 -3.68 0.06
CA SER A 189 32.11 -4.77 1.01
C SER A 189 33.43 -5.54 1.10
N ASP A 190 33.78 -5.95 2.30
CA ASP A 190 34.90 -6.84 2.63
C ASP A 190 34.41 -8.20 3.15
N SER A 191 33.10 -8.48 3.05
CA SER A 191 32.51 -9.73 3.53
C SER A 191 32.99 -10.93 2.71
N GLN A 192 33.70 -11.83 3.39
CA GLN A 192 34.18 -13.09 2.82
C GLN A 192 33.02 -14.04 2.42
N GLU A 193 31.89 -13.96 3.11
CA GLU A 193 30.71 -14.76 2.79
C GLU A 193 30.10 -14.30 1.46
N LEU A 194 29.86 -12.99 1.32
CA LEU A 194 29.34 -12.41 0.09
C LEU A 194 30.29 -12.63 -1.08
N TYR A 195 31.60 -12.52 -0.85
CA TYR A 195 32.62 -12.83 -1.88
C TYR A 195 32.48 -14.25 -2.42
N LYS A 196 32.35 -15.23 -1.53
CA LYS A 196 32.16 -16.64 -1.91
C LYS A 196 30.83 -16.86 -2.62
N ALA A 197 29.75 -16.26 -2.13
CA ALA A 197 28.43 -16.37 -2.75
C ALA A 197 28.43 -15.80 -4.17
N VAL A 198 28.99 -14.61 -4.39
CA VAL A 198 29.11 -13.99 -5.71
C VAL A 198 29.98 -14.82 -6.64
N LYS A 199 31.10 -15.37 -6.16
CA LYS A 199 31.99 -16.20 -6.99
C LYS A 199 31.34 -17.53 -7.40
N MET A 200 30.50 -18.12 -6.55
CA MET A 200 29.83 -19.39 -6.84
C MET A 200 28.53 -19.23 -7.64
N HIS A 201 27.80 -18.14 -7.43
CA HIS A 201 26.45 -17.97 -7.96
C HIS A 201 26.30 -16.81 -8.94
N GLY A 202 27.28 -15.92 -9.07
CA GLY A 202 27.32 -14.85 -10.06
C GLY A 202 27.81 -15.33 -11.43
N GLU A 203 27.37 -14.66 -12.48
CA GLU A 203 27.79 -14.90 -13.85
C GLU A 203 29.03 -14.07 -14.17
N LEU A 204 30.20 -14.70 -14.41
CA LEU A 204 31.42 -13.98 -14.77
C LEU A 204 31.33 -13.49 -16.22
N TYR A 205 31.44 -12.18 -16.43
CA TYR A 205 31.48 -11.58 -17.76
C TYR A 205 32.39 -10.34 -17.77
N GLN A 206 33.29 -10.28 -18.75
CA GLN A 206 34.25 -9.17 -18.93
C GLN A 206 35.06 -8.75 -17.68
N GLY A 207 35.34 -9.70 -16.77
CA GLY A 207 36.13 -9.44 -15.56
C GLY A 207 35.34 -9.03 -14.32
N SER A 208 34.02 -8.88 -14.44
CA SER A 208 33.11 -8.63 -13.31
C SER A 208 32.09 -9.77 -13.16
N TYR A 209 31.54 -9.93 -11.96
CA TYR A 209 30.49 -10.89 -11.67
C TYR A 209 29.13 -10.19 -11.70
N PHE A 210 28.23 -10.70 -12.52
CA PHE A 210 26.86 -10.22 -12.62
C PHE A 210 25.92 -11.05 -11.75
N VAL A 211 25.11 -10.36 -10.97
CA VAL A 211 24.04 -10.94 -10.16
C VAL A 211 22.73 -10.34 -10.64
N LYS A 212 21.85 -11.19 -11.17
CA LYS A 212 20.56 -10.77 -11.71
C LYS A 212 19.55 -10.50 -10.59
N ASP A 213 19.58 -11.34 -9.56
CA ASP A 213 18.66 -11.28 -8.45
C ASP A 213 19.40 -11.08 -7.13
N LEU A 214 19.79 -9.84 -6.84
CA LEU A 214 20.32 -9.47 -5.53
C LEU A 214 19.14 -9.02 -4.66
N GLU A 215 18.70 -9.87 -3.73
CA GLU A 215 17.60 -9.51 -2.84
C GLU A 215 18.08 -8.57 -1.76
N VAL A 216 17.54 -7.36 -1.81
CA VAL A 216 17.83 -6.30 -0.85
C VAL A 216 16.60 -5.99 0.01
N THR A 217 16.84 -5.71 1.28
CA THR A 217 15.87 -5.14 2.19
C THR A 217 16.25 -3.70 2.47
N LYS A 218 15.34 -2.77 2.17
CA LYS A 218 15.50 -1.35 2.38
C LYS A 218 14.79 -0.94 3.65
N HIS A 219 15.52 -0.36 4.59
CA HIS A 219 14.98 0.11 5.86
C HIS A 219 14.63 1.59 5.74
N PHE A 220 13.37 1.90 6.02
CA PHE A 220 12.85 3.27 5.99
C PHE A 220 12.27 3.69 7.33
N ASN A 221 12.64 4.89 7.74
CA ASN A 221 11.98 5.61 8.80
C ASN A 221 11.12 6.73 8.20
N PHE A 222 9.81 6.47 8.14
CA PHE A 222 8.85 7.31 7.46
C PHE A 222 9.18 7.48 5.96
N ARG A 223 9.67 8.67 5.56
CA ARG A 223 10.14 8.96 4.19
C ARG A 223 11.65 8.83 4.02
N HIS A 224 12.39 8.66 5.11
CA HIS A 224 13.85 8.69 5.10
C HIS A 224 14.38 7.28 4.93
N PHE A 225 15.09 7.07 3.82
CA PHE A 225 15.91 5.88 3.64
C PHE A 225 17.05 5.87 4.66
N GLU A 226 17.11 4.85 5.51
CA GLU A 226 18.13 4.70 6.55
C GLU A 226 19.26 3.78 6.08
N SER A 227 18.92 2.56 5.66
CA SER A 227 19.91 1.54 5.31
C SER A 227 19.42 0.52 4.28
N LEU A 228 20.38 -0.13 3.63
CA LEU A 228 20.21 -1.23 2.69
C LEU A 228 20.82 -2.48 3.30
N SER A 229 20.10 -3.59 3.28
CA SER A 229 20.59 -4.89 3.70
C SER A 229 20.56 -5.88 2.53
N ILE A 230 21.62 -6.64 2.30
CA ILE A 230 21.61 -7.75 1.32
C ILE A 230 21.33 -9.05 2.07
N LYS A 231 20.34 -9.81 1.61
CA LYS A 231 19.95 -11.11 2.20
C LYS A 231 20.26 -12.29 1.30
N GLN A 232 20.16 -12.12 -0.01
CA GLN A 232 20.26 -13.23 -0.97
C GLN A 232 21.01 -12.79 -2.22
N VAL A 233 21.81 -13.71 -2.75
CA VAL A 233 22.50 -13.59 -4.05
C VAL A 233 21.94 -14.67 -4.97
N ASN A 234 21.18 -14.27 -5.98
CA ASN A 234 20.41 -15.16 -6.83
C ASN A 234 19.47 -16.08 -6.03
N LYS A 235 19.79 -17.38 -5.89
CA LYS A 235 19.02 -18.35 -5.08
C LYS A 235 19.71 -18.73 -3.77
N TYR A 236 20.80 -18.05 -3.42
CA TYR A 236 21.62 -18.37 -2.26
C TYR A 236 21.43 -17.35 -1.14
N GLU A 237 20.81 -17.77 -0.05
CA GLU A 237 20.64 -16.97 1.16
C GLU A 237 21.98 -16.83 1.92
N LEU A 238 22.31 -15.60 2.30
CA LEU A 238 23.46 -15.30 3.14
C LEU A 238 23.11 -15.58 4.61
N LYS A 239 24.05 -16.16 5.36
CA LYS A 239 23.86 -16.41 6.80
C LYS A 239 23.94 -15.11 7.60
N SER A 240 24.80 -14.19 7.19
CA SER A 240 24.91 -12.86 7.79
C SER A 240 24.19 -11.82 6.93
N THR A 241 23.30 -11.05 7.56
CA THR A 241 22.71 -9.87 6.90
C THR A 241 23.78 -8.78 6.87
N LEU A 242 24.12 -8.32 5.67
CA LEU A 242 25.10 -7.25 5.49
C LEU A 242 24.33 -5.95 5.27
N THR A 243 24.60 -4.94 6.09
CA THR A 243 23.84 -3.68 6.11
C THR A 243 24.75 -2.48 5.86
N TRP A 244 24.29 -1.57 5.00
CA TRP A 244 24.95 -0.30 4.69
C TRP A 244 24.01 0.86 4.95
N ASN A 245 24.52 1.93 5.55
CA ASN A 245 23.76 3.15 5.78
C ASN A 245 23.74 4.05 4.54
N LYS A 246 22.78 4.99 4.49
CA LYS A 246 22.66 5.96 3.38
C LYS A 246 23.98 6.67 3.03
N GLY A 247 24.80 7.02 4.03
CA GLY A 247 26.09 7.70 3.82
C GLY A 247 27.16 6.84 3.14
N GLU A 248 26.97 5.53 3.11
CA GLU A 248 27.91 4.57 2.51
C GLU A 248 27.55 4.26 1.05
N LEU A 249 26.31 4.58 0.63
CA LEU A 249 25.85 4.47 -0.75
C LEU A 249 26.39 5.65 -1.56
N ARG A 250 27.19 5.36 -2.59
CA ARG A 250 27.73 6.38 -3.50
C ARG A 250 27.05 6.31 -4.86
N GLY A 251 26.25 7.32 -5.21
CA GLY A 251 25.57 7.41 -6.50
C GLY A 251 24.13 7.88 -6.35
N ASP A 252 23.30 7.57 -7.34
CA ASP A 252 21.87 7.88 -7.32
C ASP A 252 21.10 6.72 -6.69
N SER A 253 20.53 6.97 -5.51
CA SER A 253 19.69 6.02 -4.77
C SER A 253 18.19 6.38 -4.81
N SER A 254 17.77 7.32 -5.68
CA SER A 254 16.37 7.75 -5.79
C SER A 254 15.40 6.62 -6.14
N PHE A 255 15.87 5.60 -6.86
CA PHE A 255 15.07 4.42 -7.20
C PHE A 255 14.84 3.46 -6.03
N LEU A 256 15.55 3.63 -4.90
CA LEU A 256 15.30 2.82 -3.70
C LEU A 256 13.99 3.23 -3.01
N LEU A 257 13.40 4.38 -3.34
CA LEU A 257 12.09 4.78 -2.83
C LEU A 257 10.99 3.80 -3.28
N PRO A 258 10.03 3.42 -2.40
CA PRO A 258 8.88 2.57 -2.76
C PRO A 258 7.91 3.16 -3.81
#